data_AF-A0A7V6IUB8-F1
#
_entry.id   AF-A0A7V6IUB8-F1
#
_cell.length_a   1.000
_cell.length_b   1.000
_cell.length_c   1.000
_cell.angle_alpha   90.00
_cell.angle_beta   90.00
_cell.angle_gamma   90.00
#
_symmetry.space_group_name_H-M   'P 1'
#
loop_
_entity.id
_entity.type
_entity.pdbx_description
1 polymer ?
#
loop_
_entity_poly.entity_id
_entity_poly.type
_entity_poly.pdbx_seq_one_letter_code
_entity_poly.pdbx_strand_id
1 'polypeptide(L)'
;MDNDKLQGLELELQEIEIKLEQLDIKMTTENKEDYIDEYLELKEKYESLLAEKKRLTPKGNTLWEKVPLWMVIYGIIQFILIGIPFVSWMLWIYFAEILPVNNIELNRTIITLLIYTFPVICLFVSWVVYANFVHEPFDKKVFRYLWIGQAVVTVLNGLFYFIYMSNVF
;
A
#
# COMPACT_ATOMS: atom_id res chain seq x y z
N MET A 1 29.10 6.12 0.83
CA MET A 1 30.01 6.18 -0.34
C MET A 1 29.26 6.19 -1.67
N ASP A 2 28.10 5.51 -1.81
CA ASP A 2 27.33 5.56 -3.08
C ASP A 2 26.46 6.82 -3.26
N ASN A 3 26.09 7.50 -2.17
CA ASN A 3 25.23 8.69 -2.23
C ASN A 3 25.93 9.91 -2.86
N ASP A 4 27.22 10.10 -2.57
CA ASP A 4 28.02 11.21 -3.12
C ASP A 4 28.26 11.02 -4.63
N LYS A 5 28.41 9.76 -5.08
CA LYS A 5 28.49 9.43 -6.51
C LYS A 5 27.17 9.69 -7.24
N LEU A 6 26.03 9.37 -6.61
CA LEU A 6 24.70 9.64 -7.15
C LEU A 6 24.42 11.14 -7.28
N GLN A 7 24.80 11.94 -6.28
CA GLN A 7 24.69 13.40 -6.34
C GLN A 7 25.57 14.02 -7.42
N GLY A 8 26.83 13.56 -7.55
CA GLY A 8 27.72 14.01 -8.63
C GLY A 8 27.14 13.72 -10.02
N LEU A 9 26.57 12.53 -10.20
CA LEU A 9 25.98 12.10 -11.47
C LEU A 9 24.68 12.85 -11.82
N GLU A 10 23.95 13.33 -10.80
CA GLU A 10 22.75 14.14 -10.98
C GLU A 10 23.08 15.58 -11.40
N LEU A 11 24.16 16.15 -10.84
CA LEU A 11 24.70 17.43 -11.28
C LEU A 11 25.21 17.36 -12.72
N GLU A 12 25.94 16.30 -13.09
CA GLU A 12 26.43 16.10 -14.45
C GLU A 12 25.28 15.96 -15.47
N LEU A 13 24.19 15.28 -15.10
CA LEU A 13 23.00 15.17 -15.95
C LEU A 13 22.33 16.54 -16.17
N GLN A 14 22.18 17.34 -15.11
CA GLN A 14 21.62 18.70 -15.23
C GLN A 14 22.50 19.61 -16.07
N GLU A 15 23.83 19.54 -15.92
CA GLU A 15 24.75 20.32 -16.75
C GLU A 15 24.66 19.96 -18.23
N ILE A 16 24.54 18.67 -18.56
CA ILE A 16 24.39 18.23 -19.96
C ILE A 16 23.02 18.63 -20.52
N GLU A 17 21.96 18.56 -19.72
CA GLU A 17 20.61 19.00 -20.12
C GLU A 17 20.60 20.50 -20.47
N ILE A 18 21.22 21.33 -19.63
CA ILE A 18 21.37 22.78 -19.90
C ILE A 18 22.18 23.01 -21.19
N LYS A 19 23.25 22.24 -21.42
CA LYS A 19 24.05 22.35 -22.65
C LYS A 19 23.28 21.92 -23.89
N LEU A 20 22.46 20.87 -23.80
CA LEU A 20 21.58 20.43 -24.89
C LEU A 20 20.54 21.50 -25.22
N GLU A 21 19.92 22.13 -24.21
CA GLU A 21 18.99 23.25 -24.42
C GLU A 21 19.68 24.46 -25.08
N GLN A 22 20.90 24.80 -24.64
CA GLN A 22 21.68 25.89 -25.25
C GLN A 22 22.06 25.58 -26.70
N LEU A 23 22.44 24.34 -27.00
CA LEU A 23 22.74 23.89 -28.36
C LEU A 23 21.50 23.87 -29.24
N ASP A 24 20.34 23.51 -28.72
CA ASP A 24 19.07 23.53 -29.46
C ASP A 24 18.66 24.96 -29.83
N ILE A 25 18.84 25.91 -28.91
CA ILE A 25 18.66 27.35 -29.18
C ILE A 25 19.66 27.82 -30.25
N LYS A 26 20.94 27.44 -30.16
CA LYS A 26 21.96 27.82 -31.15
C LYS A 26 21.66 27.22 -32.54
N MET A 27 21.27 25.96 -32.62
CA MET A 27 20.85 25.31 -33.87
C MET A 27 19.61 25.96 -34.52
N THR A 28 18.78 26.62 -33.70
CA THR A 28 17.61 27.37 -34.18
C THR A 28 17.97 28.77 -34.67
N THR A 29 19.05 29.34 -34.14
CA THR A 29 19.45 30.75 -34.39
C THR A 29 20.61 30.88 -35.39
N GLU A 30 21.46 29.86 -35.48
CA GLU A 30 22.67 29.78 -36.31
C GLU A 30 22.60 28.60 -37.29
N ASN A 31 23.68 28.37 -38.05
CA ASN A 31 23.73 27.34 -39.07
C ASN A 31 23.72 25.95 -38.44
N LYS A 32 22.66 25.19 -38.70
CA LYS A 32 22.36 23.91 -38.02
C LYS A 32 23.41 22.82 -38.24
N GLU A 33 24.08 22.84 -39.40
CA GLU A 33 25.07 21.82 -39.77
C GLU A 33 26.30 21.81 -38.86
N ASP A 34 26.66 22.95 -38.28
CA ASP A 34 27.89 23.08 -37.48
C ASP A 34 27.74 22.50 -36.05
N TYR A 35 26.51 22.33 -35.57
CA TYR A 35 26.21 21.95 -34.18
C TYR A 35 25.53 20.59 -34.03
N ILE A 36 25.15 19.95 -35.14
CA ILE A 36 24.47 18.64 -35.13
C ILE A 36 25.35 17.54 -34.53
N ASP A 37 26.64 17.53 -34.89
CA ASP A 37 27.56 16.49 -34.41
C ASP A 37 27.81 16.62 -32.91
N GLU A 38 28.03 17.85 -32.42
CA GLU A 38 28.20 18.14 -30.99
C GLU A 38 26.94 17.81 -30.18
N TYR A 39 25.75 18.07 -30.75
CA TYR A 39 24.47 17.71 -30.13
C TYR A 39 24.29 16.19 -30.01
N LEU A 40 24.64 15.42 -31.05
CA LEU A 40 24.53 13.96 -31.04
C LEU A 40 25.48 13.34 -30.01
N GLU A 41 26.72 13.82 -29.93
CA GLU A 41 27.69 13.37 -28.92
C GLU A 41 27.22 13.65 -27.49
N LEU A 42 26.69 14.86 -27.22
CA LEU A 42 26.15 15.20 -25.90
C LEU A 42 24.93 14.35 -25.54
N LYS A 43 24.08 14.04 -26.52
CA LYS A 43 22.90 13.20 -26.30
C LYS A 43 23.29 11.76 -25.98
N GLU A 44 24.27 11.19 -26.68
CA GLU A 44 24.79 9.85 -26.38
C GLU A 44 25.42 9.80 -24.98
N LYS A 45 26.16 10.85 -24.61
CA LYS A 45 26.71 11.00 -23.26
C LYS A 45 25.62 11.12 -22.19
N TYR A 46 24.54 11.85 -22.46
CA TYR A 46 23.38 11.93 -21.58
C TYR A 46 22.70 10.57 -21.38
N GLU A 47 22.47 9.82 -22.48
CA GLU A 47 21.84 8.49 -22.42
C GLU A 47 22.72 7.46 -21.67
N SER A 48 24.03 7.50 -21.87
CA SER A 48 24.97 6.63 -21.14
C SER A 48 25.00 6.93 -19.64
N LEU A 49 24.99 8.20 -19.24
CA LEU A 49 24.90 8.61 -17.83
C LEU A 49 23.56 8.24 -17.21
N LEU A 50 22.46 8.32 -17.95
CA LEU A 50 21.15 7.81 -17.50
C LEU A 50 21.18 6.30 -17.25
N ALA A 51 21.83 5.54 -18.15
CA ALA A 51 22.00 4.10 -17.98
C ALA A 51 22.89 3.77 -16.77
N GLU A 52 23.93 4.58 -16.51
CA GLU A 52 24.80 4.45 -15.35
C GLU A 52 24.09 4.82 -14.04
N LYS A 53 23.32 5.92 -14.02
CA LYS A 53 22.41 6.30 -12.91
C LYS A 53 21.48 5.14 -12.59
N LYS A 54 20.88 4.50 -13.59
CA LYS A 54 19.97 3.38 -13.42
C LYS A 54 20.64 2.10 -12.90
N ARG A 55 21.96 1.94 -13.11
CA ARG A 55 22.78 0.85 -12.57
C ARG A 55 23.24 1.12 -11.14
N LEU A 56 23.59 2.36 -10.83
CA LEU A 56 24.08 2.81 -9.53
C LEU A 56 22.94 3.13 -8.55
N THR A 57 21.75 3.45 -9.05
CA THR A 57 20.55 3.54 -8.22
C THR A 57 20.27 2.12 -7.73
N PRO A 58 20.37 1.84 -6.42
CA PRO A 58 20.12 0.50 -5.92
C PRO A 58 18.70 0.10 -6.34
N LYS A 59 18.61 -0.97 -7.13
CA LYS A 59 17.34 -1.58 -7.56
C LYS A 59 16.53 -2.18 -6.39
N GLY A 60 16.99 -1.97 -5.16
CA GLY A 60 16.34 -2.36 -3.90
C GLY A 60 15.83 -1.13 -3.18
N ASN A 61 14.65 -0.67 -3.58
CA ASN A 61 13.65 -0.21 -2.61
C ASN A 61 12.39 -0.97 -3.00
N THR A 62 12.41 -2.25 -2.66
CA THR A 62 11.27 -3.15 -2.84
C THR A 62 10.07 -2.44 -2.22
N LEU A 63 8.91 -2.41 -2.89
CA LEU A 63 7.73 -1.70 -2.36
C LEU A 63 7.42 -2.07 -0.89
N TRP A 64 7.82 -3.27 -0.47
CA TRP A 64 7.79 -3.80 0.89
C TRP A 64 8.69 -3.09 1.90
N GLU A 65 9.86 -2.58 1.51
CA GLU A 65 10.77 -1.83 2.40
C GLU A 65 10.24 -0.43 2.73
N LYS A 66 9.33 0.09 1.89
CA LYS A 66 8.62 1.34 2.15
C LYS A 66 7.41 1.17 3.06
N VAL A 67 6.97 -0.07 3.31
CA VAL A 67 5.80 -0.30 4.17
C VAL A 67 6.23 -0.27 5.63
N PRO A 68 5.63 0.61 6.46
CA PRO A 68 5.91 0.62 7.90
C PRO A 68 5.59 -0.73 8.54
N LEU A 69 6.50 -1.22 9.39
CA LEU A 69 6.36 -2.53 10.05
C LEU A 69 5.03 -2.67 10.82
N TRP A 70 4.55 -1.58 11.43
CA TRP A 70 3.29 -1.58 12.17
C TRP A 70 2.08 -1.93 11.29
N MET A 71 2.08 -1.54 10.01
CA MET A 71 0.99 -1.88 9.07
C MET A 71 0.99 -3.36 8.71
N VAL A 72 2.18 -3.97 8.62
CA VAL A 72 2.32 -5.41 8.41
C VAL A 72 1.78 -6.18 9.62
N ILE A 73 2.21 -5.78 10.82
CA ILE A 73 1.72 -6.36 12.09
C ILE A 73 0.20 -6.20 12.19
N TYR A 74 -0.31 -5.01 11.90
CA TYR A 74 -1.74 -4.73 11.89
C TYR A 74 -2.50 -5.64 10.92
N GLY A 75 -2.01 -5.80 9.68
CA GLY A 75 -2.61 -6.68 8.69
C GLY A 75 -2.67 -8.14 9.14
N ILE A 76 -1.62 -8.64 9.78
CA ILE A 76 -1.58 -10.01 10.33
C ILE A 76 -2.61 -10.18 11.46
N ILE A 77 -2.67 -9.22 12.40
CA ILE A 77 -3.64 -9.26 13.50
C ILE A 77 -5.07 -9.24 12.95
N GLN A 78 -5.37 -8.35 12.01
CA GLN A 78 -6.70 -8.29 11.38
C GLN A 78 -7.04 -9.59 10.64
N PHE A 79 -6.08 -10.17 9.93
CA PHE A 79 -6.28 -11.44 9.25
C PHE A 79 -6.60 -12.57 10.22
N ILE A 80 -5.96 -12.63 11.38
CA ILE A 80 -6.27 -13.63 12.41
C ILE A 80 -7.64 -13.37 13.03
N LEU A 81 -7.94 -12.12 13.41
CA LEU A 81 -9.19 -11.76 14.08
C LEU A 81 -10.42 -11.94 13.20
N ILE A 82 -10.32 -11.60 11.92
CA ILE A 82 -11.45 -11.60 10.98
C ILE A 82 -11.42 -12.83 10.09
N GLY A 83 -10.26 -13.24 9.63
CA GLY A 83 -10.09 -14.36 8.70
C GLY A 83 -10.28 -15.74 9.34
N ILE A 84 -10.21 -15.86 10.67
CA ILE A 84 -10.47 -17.11 11.39
C ILE A 84 -11.80 -17.01 12.13
N PRO A 85 -12.89 -17.59 11.59
CA PRO A 85 -14.22 -17.58 12.20
C PRO A 85 -14.22 -17.98 13.68
N PHE A 86 -13.44 -19.01 14.02
CA PHE A 86 -13.32 -19.54 15.38
C PHE A 86 -12.77 -18.53 16.39
N VAL A 87 -11.76 -17.73 16.01
CA VAL A 87 -11.16 -16.72 16.90
C VAL A 87 -12.15 -15.61 17.20
N SER A 88 -12.84 -15.13 16.17
CA SER A 88 -13.91 -14.14 16.30
C SER A 88 -15.03 -14.64 17.22
N TRP A 89 -15.45 -15.90 17.04
CA TRP A 89 -16.48 -16.54 17.87
C TRP A 89 -16.06 -16.67 19.35
N MET A 90 -14.84 -17.14 19.64
CA MET A 90 -14.33 -17.22 21.02
C MET A 90 -14.28 -15.85 21.70
N LEU A 91 -13.75 -14.82 21.01
CA LEU A 91 -13.68 -13.47 21.57
C LEU A 91 -15.07 -12.91 21.90
N TRP A 92 -16.06 -13.19 21.06
CA TRP A 92 -17.43 -12.80 21.34
C TRP A 92 -18.04 -13.56 22.51
N ILE A 93 -17.80 -14.87 22.66
CA ILE A 93 -18.29 -15.61 23.82
C ILE A 93 -17.74 -15.00 25.11
N TYR A 94 -16.43 -14.77 25.19
CA TYR A 94 -15.83 -14.15 26.37
C TYR A 94 -16.37 -12.74 26.65
N PHE A 95 -16.62 -11.96 25.60
CA PHE A 95 -17.23 -10.64 25.77
C PHE A 95 -18.70 -10.75 26.22
N ALA A 96 -19.46 -11.71 25.69
CA ALA A 96 -20.85 -11.94 26.05
C ALA A 96 -21.01 -12.43 27.50
N GLU A 97 -20.07 -13.25 28.01
CA GLU A 97 -20.04 -13.69 29.41
C GLU A 97 -19.90 -12.54 30.41
N ILE A 98 -19.27 -11.44 30.00
CA ILE A 98 -19.12 -10.22 30.83
C ILE A 98 -20.42 -9.41 30.85
N LEU A 99 -21.27 -9.55 29.82
CA LEU A 99 -22.54 -8.84 29.78
C LEU A 99 -23.61 -9.57 30.61
N PRO A 100 -24.46 -8.85 31.36
CA PRO A 100 -25.51 -9.44 32.18
C PRO A 100 -26.73 -9.89 31.33
N VAL A 101 -26.49 -10.70 30.29
CA VAL A 101 -27.51 -11.15 29.32
C VAL A 101 -27.85 -12.64 29.47
N ASN A 102 -27.29 -13.30 30.50
CA ASN A 102 -27.32 -14.76 30.67
C ASN A 102 -28.71 -15.42 30.76
N ASN A 103 -29.81 -14.65 30.78
CA ASN A 103 -31.18 -15.16 30.90
C ASN A 103 -32.10 -14.80 29.71
N ILE A 104 -31.56 -14.29 28.59
CA ILE A 104 -32.39 -13.99 27.41
C ILE A 104 -32.33 -15.19 26.45
N GLU A 105 -33.49 -15.82 26.22
CA GLU A 105 -33.67 -16.77 25.11
C GLU A 105 -33.54 -16.01 23.78
N LEU A 106 -32.31 -15.88 23.30
CA LEU A 106 -32.03 -15.23 22.03
C LEU A 106 -32.34 -16.19 20.88
N ASN A 107 -33.18 -15.74 19.96
CA ASN A 107 -33.40 -16.43 18.69
C ASN A 107 -32.04 -16.60 17.98
N ARG A 108 -31.81 -17.78 17.39
CA ARG A 108 -30.58 -18.12 16.65
C ARG A 108 -30.19 -17.05 15.62
N THR A 109 -31.17 -16.46 14.93
CA THR A 109 -30.91 -15.37 13.98
C THR A 109 -30.28 -14.15 14.67
N ILE A 110 -30.72 -13.83 15.88
CA ILE A 110 -30.17 -12.72 16.67
C ILE A 110 -28.75 -13.07 17.15
N ILE A 111 -28.50 -14.31 17.55
CA ILE A 111 -27.15 -14.79 17.91
C ILE A 111 -26.19 -14.67 16.72
N THR A 112 -26.61 -15.10 15.52
CA THR A 112 -25.79 -14.96 14.30
C THR A 112 -25.52 -13.50 13.96
N LEU A 113 -26.53 -12.62 14.05
CA LEU A 113 -26.35 -11.19 13.84
C LEU A 113 -25.37 -10.59 14.86
N LEU A 114 -25.48 -10.99 16.14
CA LEU A 114 -24.56 -10.56 17.20
C LEU A 114 -23.13 -11.01 16.91
N ILE A 115 -22.89 -12.28 16.59
CA ILE A 115 -21.56 -12.79 16.22
C ILE A 115 -21.00 -12.02 15.03
N TYR A 116 -21.85 -11.71 14.04
CA TYR A 116 -21.46 -10.94 12.86
C TYR A 116 -21.16 -9.46 13.13
N THR A 117 -21.63 -8.88 14.24
CA THR A 117 -21.30 -7.50 14.57
C THR A 117 -19.81 -7.28 14.84
N PHE A 118 -19.07 -8.28 15.33
CA PHE A 118 -17.63 -8.13 15.63
C PHE A 118 -16.78 -7.81 14.39
N PRO A 119 -16.80 -8.61 13.30
CA PRO A 119 -16.03 -8.27 12.11
C PRO A 119 -16.47 -6.94 11.48
N VAL A 120 -17.74 -6.54 11.65
CA VAL A 120 -18.22 -5.21 11.25
C VAL A 120 -17.62 -4.10 12.11
N ILE A 121 -17.57 -4.27 13.43
CA ILE A 121 -16.93 -3.34 14.36
C ILE A 121 -15.43 -3.23 14.06
N CYS A 122 -14.74 -4.35 13.81
CA CYS A 122 -13.32 -4.33 13.43
C CYS A 122 -13.09 -3.57 12.12
N LEU A 123 -14.01 -3.69 11.15
CA LEU A 123 -13.95 -2.97 9.88
C LEU A 123 -14.17 -1.47 10.06
N PHE A 124 -15.07 -1.09 10.98
CA PHE A 124 -15.27 0.30 11.39
C PHE A 124 -14.04 0.88 12.11
N VAL A 125 -13.47 0.14 13.07
CA VAL A 125 -12.23 0.55 13.76
C VAL A 125 -11.07 0.69 12.76
N SER A 126 -10.95 -0.24 11.81
CA SER A 126 -9.97 -0.17 10.71
C SER A 126 -10.14 1.09 9.86
N TRP A 127 -11.39 1.48 9.56
CA TRP A 127 -11.69 2.73 8.88
C TRP A 127 -11.29 3.97 9.70
N VAL A 128 -11.57 3.96 11.01
CA VAL A 128 -11.15 5.06 11.91
C VAL A 128 -9.63 5.19 11.94
N VAL A 129 -8.90 4.07 11.99
CA VAL A 129 -7.43 4.05 11.91
C VAL A 129 -6.95 4.64 10.59
N TYR A 130 -7.53 4.20 9.47
CA TYR A 130 -7.25 4.74 8.14
C TYR A 130 -7.40 6.26 8.05
N ALA A 131 -8.52 6.77 8.57
CA ALA A 131 -8.86 8.18 8.46
C ALA A 131 -7.99 9.09 9.36
N ASN A 132 -7.62 8.61 10.56
CA ASN A 132 -6.99 9.44 11.58
C ASN A 132 -5.48 9.24 11.74
N PHE A 133 -4.95 8.04 11.47
CA PHE A 133 -3.55 7.70 11.76
C PHE A 133 -2.68 7.56 10.50
N VAL A 134 -3.30 7.32 9.34
CA VAL A 134 -2.57 7.13 8.09
C VAL A 134 -2.56 8.43 7.29
N HIS A 135 -1.45 9.17 7.34
CA HIS A 135 -1.34 10.46 6.65
C HIS A 135 -0.61 10.37 5.30
N GLU A 136 0.39 9.50 5.18
CA GLU A 136 1.20 9.41 3.96
C GLU A 136 0.42 8.82 2.77
N PRO A 137 0.61 9.35 1.55
CA PRO A 137 -0.15 8.93 0.37
C PRO A 137 0.13 7.48 -0.03
N PHE A 138 1.37 7.01 0.15
CA PHE A 138 1.74 5.63 -0.11
C PHE A 138 1.05 4.68 0.87
N ASP A 139 1.15 4.98 2.17
CA ASP A 139 0.53 4.24 3.25
C ASP A 139 -1.00 4.19 3.11
N LYS A 140 -1.62 5.31 2.74
CA LYS A 140 -3.07 5.36 2.46
C LYS A 140 -3.46 4.39 1.35
N LYS A 141 -2.61 4.21 0.34
CA LYS A 141 -2.88 3.27 -0.76
C LYS A 141 -2.76 1.83 -0.28
N VAL A 142 -1.71 1.49 0.46
CA VAL A 142 -1.50 0.16 1.04
C VAL A 142 -2.61 -0.21 2.01
N PHE A 143 -2.93 0.68 2.95
CA PHE A 143 -3.98 0.46 3.94
C PHE A 143 -5.35 0.30 3.28
N ARG A 144 -5.64 1.05 2.20
CA ARG A 144 -6.88 0.89 1.45
C ARG A 144 -7.02 -0.52 0.86
N TYR A 145 -5.95 -1.11 0.33
CA TYR A 145 -5.99 -2.48 -0.16
C TYR A 145 -6.21 -3.49 0.98
N LEU A 146 -5.56 -3.30 2.12
CA LEU A 146 -5.79 -4.13 3.31
C LEU A 146 -7.25 -4.04 3.78
N TRP A 147 -7.80 -2.83 3.84
CA TRP A 147 -9.19 -2.58 4.25
C TRP A 147 -10.20 -3.19 3.27
N ILE A 148 -9.97 -3.07 1.96
CA ILE A 148 -10.82 -3.72 0.95
C ILE A 148 -10.77 -5.24 1.09
N GLY A 149 -9.56 -5.81 1.26
CA GLY A 149 -9.39 -7.24 1.50
C GLY A 149 -10.15 -7.71 2.74
N GLN A 150 -10.04 -6.95 3.84
CA GLN A 150 -10.79 -7.17 5.07
C GLN A 150 -12.31 -7.13 4.83
N ALA A 151 -12.80 -6.16 4.06
CA ALA A 151 -14.22 -6.05 3.74
C ALA A 151 -14.74 -7.26 2.97
N VAL A 152 -13.99 -7.73 1.97
CA VAL A 152 -14.35 -8.95 1.21
C VAL A 152 -14.39 -10.16 2.13
N VAL A 153 -13.38 -10.35 2.99
CA VAL A 153 -13.35 -11.48 3.94
C VAL A 153 -14.51 -11.39 4.93
N THR A 154 -14.85 -10.21 5.45
CA THR A 154 -16.01 -10.01 6.33
C THR A 154 -17.32 -10.39 5.64
N VAL A 155 -17.52 -10.03 4.37
CA VAL A 155 -18.72 -10.42 3.61
C VAL A 155 -18.77 -11.94 3.40
N LEU A 156 -17.65 -12.55 2.98
CA LEU A 156 -17.56 -13.99 2.77
C LEU A 156 -17.83 -14.77 4.06
N ASN A 157 -17.29 -14.33 5.20
CA ASN A 157 -17.58 -14.94 6.49
C ASN A 157 -19.05 -14.79 6.90
N GLY A 158 -19.67 -13.65 6.61
CA GLY A 158 -21.10 -13.45 6.86
C GLY A 158 -21.96 -14.43 6.06
N LEU A 159 -21.65 -14.58 4.78
CA LEU A 159 -22.31 -15.56 3.91
C LEU A 159 -22.08 -16.99 4.40
N PHE A 160 -20.85 -17.33 4.79
CA PHE A 160 -20.51 -18.64 5.33
C PHE A 160 -21.33 -18.95 6.60
N TYR A 161 -21.41 -18.02 7.55
CA TYR A 161 -22.21 -18.20 8.77
C TYR A 161 -23.70 -18.36 8.46
N PHE A 162 -24.24 -17.55 7.54
CA PHE A 162 -25.63 -17.64 7.13
C PHE A 162 -25.96 -19.00 6.51
N ILE A 163 -25.12 -19.48 5.57
CA ILE A 163 -25.29 -20.76 4.88
C ILE A 163 -25.09 -21.94 5.84
N TYR A 164 -24.08 -21.89 6.72
CA TYR A 164 -23.83 -22.96 7.68
C TYR A 164 -25.00 -23.12 8.65
N MET A 165 -25.51 -22.00 9.20
CA MET A 165 -26.66 -22.03 10.10
C MET A 165 -27.97 -22.45 9.42
N SER A 166 -28.10 -22.27 8.10
CA SER A 166 -29.28 -22.68 7.33
C SER A 166 -29.26 -24.12 6.83
N ASN A 167 -28.11 -24.81 6.84
CA ASN A 167 -27.97 -26.17 6.31
C ASN A 167 -27.69 -27.23 7.38
N VAL A 168 -27.16 -26.84 8.53
CA VAL A 168 -26.88 -27.76 9.65
C VAL A 168 -28.16 -28.06 10.46
N PHE A 169 -29.27 -27.39 10.15
CA PHE A 169 -30.60 -27.57 10.73
C PHE A 169 -31.69 -27.29 9.69
#